data_AF-A0A6C0K255-F1
#
_entry.id   AF-A0A6C0K255-F1
#
_cell.length_a   1.000
_cell.length_b   1.000
_cell.length_c   1.000
_cell.angle_alpha   90.00
_cell.angle_beta   90.00
_cell.angle_gamma   90.00
#
_symmetry.space_group_name_H-M   'P 1'
#
loop_
_entity.id
_entity.type
_entity.pdbx_description
1 polymer ?
#
loop_
_entity_poly.entity_id
_entity_poly.type
_entity_poly.pdbx_seq_one_letter_code
_entity_poly.pdbx_strand_id
1 'polypeptide(L)'
;MLDLKTWHNYKDIYSVDMILAYLNSRKHPVVKLQVKELEPQLHEPVWGNGKGWSPMTVIDKIGLKIYKKYKEDADRIKEADLSYPIIVTSNHTLIDGYHRLAKAFMEGKKDINVNVIDSVLMRKFLLVKGMDFTKLRNLTNHDILKLYANRFCK
;
A
#
# COMPACT_ATOMS: atom_id res chain seq x y z
N MET A 1 12.65 17.23 -0.46
CA MET A 1 12.59 15.97 -1.22
C MET A 1 11.13 15.61 -1.35
N LEU A 2 10.66 15.19 -2.51
CA LEU A 2 9.27 14.77 -2.66
C LEU A 2 9.06 13.47 -1.88
N ASP A 3 8.14 13.47 -0.92
CA ASP A 3 7.74 12.26 -0.21
C ASP A 3 6.63 11.55 -1.01
N LEU A 4 7.02 10.99 -2.17
CA LEU A 4 6.12 10.28 -3.06
C LEU A 4 5.92 8.86 -2.57
N LYS A 5 4.68 8.46 -2.30
CA LYS A 5 4.39 7.09 -1.93
C LYS A 5 4.47 6.20 -3.17
N THR A 6 5.28 5.15 -3.06
CA THR A 6 5.55 4.22 -4.16
C THR A 6 5.38 2.78 -3.75
N TRP A 7 5.17 1.93 -4.74
CA TRP A 7 5.17 0.48 -4.63
C TRP A 7 5.95 -0.10 -5.81
N HIS A 8 6.59 -1.25 -5.62
CA HIS A 8 7.31 -1.92 -6.70
C HIS A 8 7.01 -3.41 -6.75
N ASN A 9 7.02 -3.97 -7.95
CA ASN A 9 6.89 -5.42 -8.17
C ASN A 9 8.26 -6.11 -8.31
N TYR A 10 9.32 -5.54 -7.72
CA TYR A 10 10.73 -5.95 -7.87
C TYR A 10 11.32 -5.78 -9.27
N LYS A 11 10.55 -5.22 -10.22
CA LYS A 11 11.00 -4.92 -11.58
C LYS A 11 10.86 -3.44 -11.89
N ASP A 12 9.71 -2.87 -11.56
CA ASP A 12 9.31 -1.51 -11.91
C ASP A 12 8.71 -0.81 -10.68
N ILE A 13 8.75 0.53 -10.68
CA ILE A 13 8.28 1.39 -9.59
C ILE A 13 7.01 2.13 -10.03
N TYR A 14 5.99 2.08 -9.20
CA TYR A 14 4.65 2.62 -9.44
C TYR A 14 4.29 3.66 -8.39
N SER A 15 3.46 4.64 -8.76
CA SER A 15 2.98 5.66 -7.84
C SER A 15 1.73 5.19 -7.12
N VAL A 16 1.81 5.07 -5.79
CA VAL A 16 0.63 4.82 -4.94
C VAL A 16 -0.24 6.07 -4.88
N ASP A 17 0.35 7.26 -4.89
CA ASP A 17 -0.40 8.51 -4.88
C ASP A 17 -1.27 8.69 -6.13
N MET A 18 -0.76 8.32 -7.31
CA MET A 18 -1.57 8.30 -8.53
C MET A 18 -2.69 7.26 -8.47
N ILE A 19 -2.44 6.09 -7.85
CA ILE A 19 -3.49 5.09 -7.62
C ILE A 19 -4.58 5.68 -6.73
N LEU A 20 -4.22 6.29 -5.60
CA LEU A 20 -5.17 6.91 -4.67
C LEU A 20 -5.97 8.04 -5.35
N ALA A 21 -5.31 8.91 -6.11
CA ALA A 21 -5.98 9.96 -6.86
C ALA A 21 -6.97 9.40 -7.89
N TYR A 22 -6.60 8.31 -8.59
CA TYR A 22 -7.48 7.64 -9.52
C TYR A 22 -8.69 7.01 -8.80
N LEU A 23 -8.47 6.26 -7.72
CA LEU A 23 -9.52 5.60 -6.95
C LEU A 23 -10.49 6.60 -6.31
N ASN A 24 -10.01 7.77 -5.89
CA ASN A 24 -10.86 8.83 -5.32
C ASN A 24 -11.64 9.61 -6.39
N SER A 25 -11.14 9.67 -7.63
CA SER A 25 -11.78 10.45 -8.72
C SER A 25 -12.69 9.60 -9.61
N ARG A 26 -12.45 8.30 -9.69
CA ARG A 26 -13.25 7.33 -10.45
C ARG A 26 -13.82 6.37 -9.42
N LYS A 27 -15.14 6.19 -9.36
CA LYS A 27 -15.85 5.26 -8.45
C LYS A 27 -15.44 3.80 -8.72
N HIS A 28 -14.20 3.45 -8.41
CA HIS A 28 -13.61 2.16 -8.70
C HIS A 28 -14.27 1.13 -7.79
N PRO A 29 -14.66 -0.05 -8.31
CA PRO A 29 -15.38 -1.03 -7.54
C PRO A 29 -14.56 -1.46 -6.31
N VAL A 30 -15.28 -1.59 -5.20
CA VAL A 30 -14.78 -2.21 -3.98
C VAL A 30 -15.36 -3.61 -3.91
N VAL A 31 -14.50 -4.60 -3.77
CA VAL A 31 -14.89 -6.00 -3.57
C VAL A 31 -14.41 -6.46 -2.20
N LYS A 32 -14.90 -7.61 -1.74
CA LYS A 32 -14.46 -8.22 -0.49
C LYS A 32 -13.51 -9.37 -0.80
N LEU A 33 -12.39 -9.43 -0.10
CA LEU A 33 -11.50 -10.59 -0.07
C LEU A 33 -11.42 -11.15 1.35
N GLN A 34 -11.20 -12.45 1.46
CA GLN A 34 -10.98 -13.08 2.76
C GLN A 34 -9.64 -12.61 3.32
N VAL A 35 -9.64 -12.20 4.59
CA VAL A 35 -8.42 -11.76 5.29
C VAL A 35 -7.35 -12.86 5.26
N LYS A 36 -7.77 -14.12 5.40
CA LYS A 36 -6.90 -15.30 5.35
C LYS A 36 -6.12 -15.44 4.03
N GLU A 37 -6.67 -15.00 2.91
CA GLU A 37 -5.97 -15.04 1.62
C GLU A 37 -4.80 -14.04 1.56
N LEU A 38 -4.88 -12.97 2.35
CA LEU A 38 -3.90 -11.89 2.39
C LEU A 38 -2.93 -12.02 3.57
N GLU A 39 -3.28 -12.82 4.58
CA GLU A 39 -2.50 -13.06 5.80
C GLU A 39 -1.01 -13.35 5.57
N PRO A 40 -0.57 -14.16 4.57
CA PRO A 40 0.86 -14.42 4.38
C PRO A 40 1.71 -13.15 4.24
N GLN A 41 1.13 -12.08 3.68
CA GLN A 41 1.82 -10.80 3.46
C GLN A 41 2.03 -10.02 4.77
N LEU A 42 1.32 -10.33 5.85
CA LEU A 42 1.56 -9.75 7.18
C LEU A 42 2.87 -10.21 7.79
N HIS A 43 3.53 -11.22 7.22
CA HIS A 43 4.86 -11.68 7.62
C HIS A 43 6.00 -10.97 6.86
N GLU A 44 5.69 -10.14 5.86
CA GLU A 44 6.70 -9.45 5.07
C GLU A 44 7.29 -8.23 5.83
N PRO A 45 8.61 -8.00 5.77
CA PRO A 45 9.27 -6.90 6.48
C PRO A 45 9.10 -5.57 5.74
N VAL A 46 7.87 -5.03 5.76
CA VAL A 46 7.49 -3.84 4.99
C VAL A 46 7.65 -2.52 5.76
N TRP A 47 7.87 -2.57 7.07
CA TRP A 47 8.03 -1.38 7.92
C TRP A 47 9.46 -1.20 8.44
N GLY A 48 9.76 -0.02 8.96
CA GLY A 48 11.10 0.36 9.41
C GLY A 48 12.12 0.49 8.27
N ASN A 49 11.75 1.22 7.20
CA ASN A 49 12.60 1.50 6.04
C ASN A 49 13.12 0.24 5.31
N GLY A 50 12.28 -0.80 5.21
CA GLY A 50 12.58 -2.02 4.44
C GLY A 50 13.62 -2.96 5.08
N LYS A 51 14.03 -2.70 6.33
CA LYS A 51 14.92 -3.58 7.12
C LYS A 51 14.39 -3.85 8.53
N GLY A 52 13.18 -3.38 8.83
CA GLY A 52 12.70 -3.25 10.20
C GLY A 52 11.98 -4.50 10.69
N TRP A 53 10.70 -4.61 10.31
CA TRP A 53 9.78 -5.57 10.91
C TRP A 53 8.52 -5.74 10.06
N SER A 54 7.81 -6.83 10.30
CA SER A 54 6.54 -7.15 9.66
C SER A 54 5.35 -6.70 10.49
N PRO A 55 4.15 -6.56 9.89
CA PRO A 55 2.92 -6.35 10.62
C PRO A 55 2.68 -7.37 11.74
N MET A 56 2.95 -8.66 11.48
CA MET A 56 2.81 -9.70 12.50
C MET A 56 3.77 -9.49 13.68
N THR A 57 5.01 -9.07 13.39
CA THR A 57 5.96 -8.71 14.45
C THR A 57 5.42 -7.59 15.33
N VAL A 58 4.75 -6.60 14.76
CA VAL A 58 4.15 -5.52 15.54
C VAL A 58 2.99 -6.04 16.38
N ILE A 59 2.07 -6.80 15.78
CA ILE A 59 0.91 -7.40 16.45
C ILE A 59 1.35 -8.19 17.69
N ASP A 60 2.35 -9.07 17.56
CA ASP A 60 2.89 -9.89 18.66
C ASP A 60 3.51 -9.08 19.80
N LYS A 61 3.82 -7.80 19.57
CA LYS A 61 4.47 -6.91 20.54
C LYS A 61 3.53 -5.83 21.09
N ILE A 62 2.31 -5.72 20.58
CA ILE A 62 1.30 -4.79 21.12
C ILE A 62 1.04 -5.16 22.59
N GLY A 63 1.17 -4.17 23.48
CA GLY A 63 0.95 -4.35 24.93
C GLY A 63 2.19 -4.77 25.73
N LEU A 64 3.32 -5.08 25.10
CA LEU A 64 4.57 -5.39 25.79
C LEU A 64 5.40 -4.12 26.09
N LYS A 65 6.17 -4.09 27.19
CA LYS A 65 7.03 -2.93 27.57
C LYS A 65 8.08 -2.53 26.51
N ILE A 66 8.40 -3.41 25.56
CA ILE A 66 9.33 -3.18 24.43
C ILE A 66 8.68 -2.32 23.31
N TYR A 67 7.44 -1.86 23.53
CA TYR A 67 6.58 -1.10 22.62
C TYR A 67 7.22 0.09 21.92
N LYS A 68 8.22 0.76 22.52
CA LYS A 68 8.75 2.04 21.99
C LYS A 68 9.22 1.96 20.54
N LYS A 69 9.81 0.83 20.12
CA LYS A 69 10.29 0.64 18.74
C LYS A 69 9.15 0.53 17.72
N TYR A 70 8.03 -0.07 18.12
CA TYR A 70 6.89 -0.40 17.25
C TYR A 70 5.68 0.51 17.46
N LYS A 71 5.81 1.51 18.34
CA LYS A 71 4.71 2.34 18.82
C LYS A 71 3.94 2.98 17.68
N GLU A 72 4.64 3.57 16.72
CA GLU A 72 4.00 4.27 15.60
C GLU A 72 3.14 3.32 14.77
N ASP A 73 3.69 2.18 14.32
CA ASP A 73 2.92 1.21 13.53
C ASP A 73 1.79 0.58 14.33
N ALA A 74 2.01 0.31 15.63
CA ALA A 74 0.98 -0.22 16.50
C ALA A 74 -0.18 0.77 16.72
N ASP A 75 0.13 2.06 16.92
CA ASP A 75 -0.87 3.12 17.02
C ASP A 75 -1.65 3.21 15.69
N ARG A 76 -0.96 3.19 14.55
CA ARG A 76 -1.59 3.18 13.21
C ARG A 76 -2.44 1.94 12.94
N ILE A 77 -2.06 0.75 13.42
CA ILE A 77 -2.90 -0.45 13.35
C ILE A 77 -4.19 -0.21 14.14
N LYS A 78 -4.09 0.25 15.39
CA LYS A 78 -5.27 0.46 16.25
C LYS A 78 -6.21 1.52 15.66
N GLU A 79 -5.67 2.59 15.13
CA GLU A 79 -6.41 3.75 14.61
C GLU A 79 -6.90 3.54 13.16
N ALA A 80 -6.42 2.52 12.45
CA ALA A 80 -6.79 2.28 11.07
C ALA A 80 -8.32 2.14 10.89
N ASP A 81 -8.89 2.90 9.95
CA ASP A 81 -10.31 2.81 9.63
C ASP A 81 -10.55 1.72 8.57
N LEU A 82 -11.30 0.68 8.95
CA LEU A 82 -11.64 -0.46 8.07
C LEU A 82 -12.77 -0.15 7.09
N SER A 83 -13.43 1.01 7.19
CA SER A 83 -14.41 1.46 6.19
C SER A 83 -13.77 1.72 4.83
N TYR A 84 -12.49 2.11 4.82
CA TYR A 84 -11.71 2.35 3.60
C TYR A 84 -11.08 1.06 3.06
N PRO A 85 -11.14 0.82 1.74
CA PRO A 85 -10.59 -0.38 1.11
C PRO A 85 -9.06 -0.38 1.02
N ILE A 86 -8.43 -1.54 1.26
CA ILE A 86 -7.01 -1.74 0.94
C ILE A 86 -6.80 -1.86 -0.57
N ILE A 87 -5.56 -1.75 -1.04
CA ILE A 87 -5.25 -1.77 -2.48
C ILE A 87 -4.42 -3.01 -2.79
N VAL A 88 -4.86 -3.81 -3.76
CA VAL A 88 -4.18 -5.04 -4.18
C VAL A 88 -4.04 -5.11 -5.70
N THR A 89 -3.07 -5.88 -6.17
CA THR A 89 -2.99 -6.29 -7.59
C THR A 89 -4.08 -7.32 -7.91
N SER A 90 -4.27 -7.65 -9.19
CA SER A 90 -5.12 -8.76 -9.63
C SER A 90 -4.73 -10.12 -9.04
N ASN A 91 -3.47 -10.28 -8.60
CA ASN A 91 -2.97 -11.50 -7.98
C ASN A 91 -3.00 -11.41 -6.44
N HIS A 92 -3.78 -10.46 -5.90
CA HIS A 92 -3.96 -10.22 -4.47
C HIS A 92 -2.68 -9.82 -3.72
N THR A 93 -1.65 -9.35 -4.43
CA THR A 93 -0.47 -8.74 -3.81
C THR A 93 -0.83 -7.35 -3.29
N LEU A 94 -0.51 -7.06 -2.04
CA LEU A 94 -0.82 -5.82 -1.36
C LEU A 94 0.07 -4.69 -1.89
N ILE A 95 -0.58 -3.64 -2.37
CA ILE A 95 0.04 -2.40 -2.82
C ILE A 95 0.08 -1.41 -1.66
N ASP A 96 -1.05 -1.26 -0.97
CA ASP A 96 -1.19 -0.38 0.18
C ASP A 96 -2.26 -0.88 1.16
N GLY A 97 -2.12 -0.50 2.43
CA GLY A 97 -3.09 -0.79 3.47
C GLY A 97 -2.67 -1.85 4.48
N TYR A 98 -1.36 -2.10 4.64
CA TYR A 98 -0.83 -3.05 5.65
C TYR A 98 -1.40 -2.81 7.05
N HIS A 99 -1.52 -1.56 7.51
CA HIS A 99 -2.10 -1.26 8.84
C HIS A 99 -3.57 -1.67 8.94
N ARG A 100 -4.36 -1.53 7.87
CA ARG A 100 -5.78 -1.93 7.82
C ARG A 100 -5.92 -3.45 7.77
N LEU A 101 -5.10 -4.13 6.96
CA LEU A 101 -5.09 -5.60 6.93
C LEU A 101 -4.70 -6.18 8.29
N ALA A 102 -3.66 -5.62 8.92
CA ALA A 102 -3.22 -6.02 10.26
C ALA A 102 -4.32 -5.84 11.31
N LYS A 103 -5.05 -4.71 11.28
CA LYS A 103 -6.21 -4.48 12.16
C LYS A 103 -7.32 -5.48 11.90
N ALA A 104 -7.69 -5.70 10.64
CA ALA A 104 -8.73 -6.67 10.28
C ALA A 104 -8.39 -8.09 10.75
N PHE A 105 -7.13 -8.50 10.61
CA PHE A 105 -6.61 -9.75 11.15
C PHE A 105 -6.71 -9.80 12.68
N MET A 106 -6.23 -8.76 13.37
CA MET A 106 -6.27 -8.66 14.83
C MET A 106 -7.70 -8.67 15.41
N GLU A 107 -8.67 -8.09 14.69
CA GLU A 107 -10.09 -8.11 15.05
C GLU A 107 -10.82 -9.40 14.62
N GLY A 108 -10.12 -10.37 14.03
CA GLY A 108 -10.72 -11.63 13.57
C GLY A 108 -11.75 -11.45 12.45
N LYS A 109 -11.63 -10.40 11.62
CA LYS A 109 -12.54 -10.19 10.49
C LYS A 109 -12.34 -11.30 9.46
N LYS A 110 -13.46 -11.83 8.95
CA LYS A 110 -13.44 -12.80 7.86
C LYS A 110 -13.03 -12.16 6.53
N ASP A 111 -13.59 -10.98 6.24
CA ASP A 111 -13.43 -10.29 4.98
C ASP A 111 -12.94 -8.84 5.18
N ILE A 112 -12.28 -8.29 4.16
CA ILE A 112 -11.85 -6.90 4.09
C ILE A 112 -12.20 -6.30 2.73
N ASN A 113 -12.57 -5.01 2.73
CA ASN A 113 -12.83 -4.25 1.50
C ASN A 113 -11.53 -4.01 0.74
N VAL A 114 -11.52 -4.24 -0.57
CA VAL A 114 -10.35 -4.06 -1.43
C VAL A 114 -10.69 -3.35 -2.74
N ASN A 115 -9.76 -2.54 -3.23
CA ASN A 115 -9.71 -2.14 -4.64
C ASN A 115 -8.66 -3.00 -5.35
N VAL A 116 -9.11 -3.74 -6.36
CA VAL A 116 -8.23 -4.56 -7.20
C VAL A 116 -7.76 -3.73 -8.40
N ILE A 117 -6.45 -3.64 -8.58
CA ILE A 117 -5.81 -2.99 -9.72
C ILE A 117 -5.34 -4.07 -10.69
N ASP A 118 -6.01 -4.18 -11.83
CA ASP A 118 -5.60 -5.10 -12.90
C ASP A 118 -4.30 -4.64 -13.58
N SER A 119 -3.68 -5.54 -14.35
CA SER A 119 -2.40 -5.24 -15.01
C SER A 119 -2.49 -4.12 -16.06
N VAL A 120 -3.64 -3.91 -16.69
CA VAL A 120 -3.85 -2.86 -17.69
C VAL A 120 -3.88 -1.49 -17.03
N LEU A 121 -4.64 -1.37 -15.94
CA LEU A 121 -4.72 -0.18 -15.12
C LEU A 121 -3.39 0.08 -14.41
N MET A 122 -2.73 -0.95 -13.86
CA MET A 122 -1.46 -0.83 -13.15
C MET A 122 -0.36 -0.17 -14.00
N ARG A 123 -0.29 -0.50 -15.30
CA ARG A 123 0.67 0.12 -16.24
C ARG A 123 0.50 1.64 -16.33
N LYS A 124 -0.69 2.17 -16.08
CA LYS A 124 -0.94 3.63 -16.08
C LYS A 124 -0.39 4.32 -14.83
N PHE A 125 0.03 3.59 -13.80
CA PHE A 125 0.66 4.14 -12.59
C PHE A 125 2.18 3.98 -12.56
N LEU A 126 2.77 3.41 -13.63
CA LEU A 126 4.21 3.23 -13.76
C LEU A 126 4.94 4.58 -13.74
N LEU A 127 5.87 4.74 -12.80
CA LEU A 127 6.78 5.89 -12.72
C LEU A 127 8.08 5.60 -13.46
N VAL A 128 8.74 4.52 -13.06
CA VAL A 128 10.10 4.20 -13.48
C VAL A 128 10.22 2.71 -13.75
N LYS A 129 10.88 2.35 -14.86
CA LYS A 129 11.21 0.97 -15.18
C LYS A 129 12.54 0.55 -14.57
N GLY A 130 12.70 -0.74 -14.28
CA GLY A 130 13.99 -1.34 -13.93
C GLY A 130 14.54 -0.92 -12.56
N MET A 131 13.68 -0.60 -11.60
CA MET A 131 14.08 -0.23 -10.22
C MET A 131 15.09 0.95 -10.16
N ASP A 132 15.06 1.87 -11.12
CA ASP A 132 15.99 3.02 -11.17
C ASP A 132 15.58 4.11 -10.16
N PHE A 133 16.04 3.95 -8.92
CA PHE A 133 15.82 4.91 -7.84
C PHE A 133 16.53 6.26 -8.07
N THR A 134 17.53 6.33 -8.96
CA THR A 134 18.14 7.62 -9.32
C THR A 134 17.18 8.43 -10.17
N LYS A 135 16.58 7.81 -11.19
CA LYS A 135 15.52 8.43 -11.98
C LYS A 135 14.31 8.80 -11.13
N LEU A 136 13.91 7.94 -10.19
CA LEU A 136 12.80 8.24 -9.27
C LEU A 136 13.06 9.51 -8.46
N ARG A 137 14.27 9.66 -7.88
CA ARG A 137 14.66 10.82 -7.06
C ARG A 137 14.70 12.13 -7.84
N ASN A 138 14.85 12.07 -9.16
CA ASN A 138 14.87 13.23 -10.04
C ASN A 138 13.47 13.64 -10.53
N LEU A 139 12.41 12.88 -10.23
CA LEU A 139 11.04 13.27 -10.58
C LEU A 139 10.59 14.46 -9.73
N THR A 140 10.02 15.45 -10.40
CA THR A 140 9.40 16.62 -9.76
C THR A 140 7.90 16.46 -9.62
N ASN A 141 7.26 17.28 -8.77
CA ASN A 141 5.79 17.38 -8.71
C ASN A 141 5.18 17.66 -10.08
N HIS A 142 5.83 18.52 -10.87
CA HIS A 142 5.36 18.86 -12.20
C HIS A 142 5.36 17.62 -13.11
N ASP A 143 6.38 16.77 -13.03
CA ASP A 143 6.45 15.53 -13.81
C ASP A 143 5.32 14.56 -13.44
N ILE A 144 5.07 14.37 -12.13
CA ILE A 144 4.01 13.48 -11.65
C ILE A 144 2.62 14.00 -12.06
N LEU A 145 2.36 15.29 -11.90
CA LEU A 145 1.10 15.92 -12.30
C LEU A 145 0.87 15.83 -13.81
N LYS A 146 1.90 16.12 -14.60
CA LYS A 146 1.85 16.00 -16.07
C LYS A 146 1.60 14.55 -16.48
N LEU A 147 2.23 13.59 -15.81
CA LEU A 147 2.04 12.16 -16.05
C LEU A 147 0.60 11.73 -15.75
N TYR A 148 0.04 12.15 -14.61
CA TYR A 148 -1.34 11.86 -14.24
C TYR A 148 -2.33 12.48 -15.23
N ALA A 149 -2.20 13.77 -15.53
CA ALA A 149 -3.06 14.47 -16.47
C ALA A 149 -3.08 13.79 -17.85
N ASN A 150 -1.90 13.43 -18.38
CA ASN A 150 -1.77 12.76 -19.67
C ASN A 150 -2.45 11.38 -19.74
N ARG A 151 -2.57 10.68 -18.61
CA ARG A 151 -3.07 9.30 -18.54
C ARG A 151 -4.54 9.19 -18.13
N PHE A 152 -5.07 10.17 -17.39
CA PHE A 152 -6.37 10.07 -16.74
C PHE A 152 -7.32 11.27 -16.92
N CYS A 153 -6.82 12.43 -17.36
CA CYS A 153 -7.61 13.66 -17.51
C CYS A 153 -7.92 14.03 -18.96
N LYS A 154 -7.72 13.09 -19.89
CA LYS A 154 -8.18 13.22 -21.27
C LYS A 154 -9.59 12.68 -21.42
#